data_AF-A0A7I6HJN8-F1
#
_entry.id   AF-A0A7I6HJN8-F1
#
_cell.length_a   1.000
_cell.length_b   1.000
_cell.length_c   1.000
_cell.angle_alpha   90.00
_cell.angle_beta   90.00
_cell.angle_gamma   90.00
#
_symmetry.space_group_name_H-M   'P 1'
#
loop_
_entity.id
_entity.type
_entity.pdbx_description
1 polymer ?
#
loop_
_entity_poly.entity_id
_entity_poly.type
_entity_poly.pdbx_seq_one_letter_code
_entity_poly.pdbx_strand_id
1 'polypeptide(L)'
;MMKLMLMLLMYPPLLLVPTNWFFFCLLLMLLFFIYFNSFWFFDYYSSVSYSFGGDILSMCMLFLSIWIVFLMLISSYNIYISSNNNLEFLLINLTLLVSLILSFCTMNLFMFYLFFESSLIPTLFLIFGWGYQPERLSAGFYLLFYTLFASLPLLLGIFYLDNISLTLFYFLISFNCNIYLYFMMILAFLVKMPMIFIHFWLPSAHVEAPVSGSMILAGVLLKLGGYGLMRVFSFMYEYSLKINYLFICMSLYGSILVGLLCLYQVDIKLMIAYSSVAHMGLVLCGIFSLNYWGLCGALILMIGHGLCSSGLFCLANLIYERSHSRSFMINKGLINLMPSLSFFWFVLSANNMSSPPSLNLLGEVMLINSILSWNFLSMGFLGVSAFLSCCYSIYLYSYTQHGYLFGGNNLFKINSVREYILILLHVLPLNIVIMKSDTLILWL
;
A
#
# COMPACT_ATOMS: atom_id res chain seq x y z
N MET A 1 15.95 10.80 -13.09
CA MET A 1 14.74 9.97 -13.37
C MET A 1 14.61 9.44 -14.78
N MET A 2 14.97 10.19 -15.83
CA MET A 2 14.79 9.74 -17.23
C MET A 2 15.47 8.40 -17.58
N LYS A 3 16.62 8.08 -16.96
CA LYS A 3 17.28 6.78 -17.15
C LYS A 3 16.37 5.60 -16.77
N LEU A 4 15.68 5.69 -15.63
CA LEU A 4 14.73 4.67 -15.21
C LEU A 4 13.55 4.60 -16.18
N MET A 5 13.04 5.75 -16.64
CA MET A 5 11.93 5.79 -17.60
C MET A 5 12.29 5.11 -18.92
N LEU A 6 13.47 5.41 -19.45
CA LEU A 6 13.98 4.79 -20.67
C LEU A 6 14.17 3.27 -20.48
N MET A 7 14.70 2.83 -19.34
CA MET A 7 14.81 1.39 -19.04
C MET A 7 13.44 0.71 -19.03
N LEU A 8 12.41 1.35 -18.46
CA LEU A 8 11.06 0.80 -18.45
C LEU A 8 10.43 0.71 -19.85
N LEU A 9 10.64 1.73 -20.68
CA LEU A 9 10.15 1.76 -22.06
C LEU A 9 10.78 0.67 -22.95
N MET A 10 11.93 0.11 -22.56
CA MET A 10 12.59 -0.98 -23.28
C MET A 10 12.08 -2.38 -22.90
N TYR A 11 11.24 -2.53 -21.87
CA TYR A 11 10.66 -3.83 -21.48
C TYR A 11 9.55 -4.38 -22.39
N PRO A 12 8.62 -3.59 -22.95
CA PRO A 12 7.57 -4.09 -23.84
C PRO A 12 8.09 -4.94 -25.01
N PRO A 13 9.13 -4.56 -25.77
CA PRO A 13 9.64 -5.41 -26.85
C PRO A 13 10.27 -6.71 -26.35
N LEU A 14 10.78 -6.75 -25.11
CA LEU A 14 11.35 -7.96 -24.51
C LEU A 14 10.28 -9.01 -24.15
N LEU A 15 9.01 -8.61 -24.03
CA LEU A 15 7.88 -9.51 -23.77
C LEU A 15 7.47 -10.36 -24.98
N LEU A 16 8.06 -10.16 -26.16
CA LEU A 16 7.73 -10.92 -27.36
C LEU A 16 8.50 -12.26 -27.44
N VAL A 17 9.43 -12.54 -26.51
CA VAL A 17 10.31 -13.72 -26.53
C VAL A 17 9.67 -14.89 -25.75
N PRO A 18 9.61 -16.14 -26.24
CA PRO A 18 8.80 -17.20 -25.59
C PRO A 18 9.14 -17.55 -24.12
N THR A 19 10.35 -17.25 -23.62
CA THR A 19 10.78 -17.46 -22.22
C THR A 19 10.49 -16.27 -21.30
N ASN A 20 9.33 -15.63 -21.46
CA ASN A 20 9.07 -14.29 -20.93
C ASN A 20 9.08 -14.17 -19.41
N TRP A 21 8.49 -15.12 -18.67
CA TRP A 21 8.05 -14.74 -17.33
C TRP A 21 9.16 -14.62 -16.30
N PHE A 22 9.99 -15.66 -16.17
CA PHE A 22 11.14 -15.62 -15.27
C PHE A 22 12.17 -14.58 -15.72
N PHE A 23 12.36 -14.44 -17.03
CA PHE A 23 13.23 -13.40 -17.59
C PHE A 23 12.72 -11.99 -17.21
N PHE A 24 11.41 -11.76 -17.30
CA PHE A 24 10.79 -10.51 -16.88
C PHE A 24 10.97 -10.23 -15.39
N CYS A 25 10.77 -11.25 -14.53
CA CYS A 25 11.05 -11.13 -13.10
C CYS A 25 12.53 -10.77 -12.83
N LEU A 26 13.48 -11.42 -13.50
CA LEU A 26 14.91 -11.12 -13.38
C LEU A 26 15.21 -9.68 -13.82
N LEU A 27 14.59 -9.21 -14.89
CA LEU A 27 14.76 -7.85 -15.38
C LEU A 27 14.26 -6.79 -14.41
N LEU A 28 13.11 -7.01 -13.77
CA LEU A 28 12.60 -6.11 -12.72
C LEU A 28 13.51 -6.08 -11.49
N MET A 29 14.04 -7.23 -11.09
CA MET A 29 15.01 -7.31 -10.01
C MET A 29 16.30 -6.56 -10.36
N LEU A 30 16.80 -6.70 -11.60
CA LEU A 30 17.95 -5.92 -12.07
C LEU A 30 17.66 -4.42 -12.10
N LEU A 31 16.45 -4.01 -12.51
CA LEU A 31 16.02 -2.61 -12.45
C LEU A 31 16.11 -2.07 -11.02
N PHE A 32 15.60 -2.83 -10.04
CA PHE A 32 15.67 -2.46 -8.64
C PHE A 32 17.11 -2.23 -8.18
N PHE A 33 18.02 -3.16 -8.46
CA PHE A 33 19.42 -3.03 -8.04
C PHE A 33 20.16 -1.89 -8.74
N ILE A 34 19.96 -1.72 -10.05
CA ILE A 34 20.56 -0.62 -10.82
C ILE A 34 20.08 0.72 -10.28
N TYR A 35 18.77 0.83 -10.00
CA TYR A 35 18.18 2.03 -9.44
C TYR A 35 18.78 2.27 -8.05
N PHE A 36 18.68 1.31 -7.12
CA PHE A 36 19.20 1.43 -5.76
C PHE A 36 20.66 1.90 -5.69
N ASN A 37 21.54 1.37 -6.55
CA ASN A 37 22.94 1.79 -6.60
C ASN A 37 23.17 3.19 -7.20
N SER A 38 22.25 3.67 -8.05
CA SER A 38 22.38 4.97 -8.71
C SER A 38 21.82 6.14 -7.91
N PHE A 39 20.95 5.88 -6.92
CA PHE A 39 20.34 6.93 -6.12
C PHE A 39 21.13 7.24 -4.88
N TRP A 40 21.19 8.54 -4.61
CA TRP A 40 21.78 9.10 -3.42
C TRP A 40 20.61 9.56 -2.55
N PHE A 41 20.56 9.07 -1.31
CA PHE A 41 19.56 9.50 -0.33
C PHE A 41 19.94 10.88 0.19
N PHE A 42 19.60 11.90 -0.58
CA PHE A 42 19.76 13.31 -0.21
C PHE A 42 18.43 13.88 0.27
N ASP A 43 18.48 14.76 1.27
CA ASP A 43 17.31 15.44 1.82
C ASP A 43 16.66 16.40 0.80
N TYR A 44 17.43 16.88 -0.17
CA TYR A 44 16.97 17.80 -1.21
C TYR A 44 16.50 17.09 -2.47
N TYR A 45 15.63 17.78 -3.22
CA TYR A 45 15.12 17.27 -4.49
C TYR A 45 16.24 17.06 -5.50
N SER A 46 16.39 15.80 -5.92
CA SER A 46 17.52 15.35 -6.72
C SER A 46 17.06 14.78 -8.06
N SER A 47 18.02 14.63 -8.99
CA SER A 47 17.83 13.98 -10.30
C SER A 47 16.76 14.61 -11.22
N VAL A 48 16.67 15.95 -11.16
CA VAL A 48 15.67 16.74 -11.90
C VAL A 48 15.91 16.68 -13.42
N SER A 49 14.87 16.33 -14.17
CA SER A 49 14.85 16.30 -15.64
C SER A 49 13.39 16.36 -16.13
N TYR A 50 13.06 17.28 -17.05
CA TYR A 50 11.73 17.40 -17.68
C TYR A 50 10.52 17.28 -16.72
N SER A 51 10.53 18.04 -15.62
CA SER A 51 9.49 17.99 -14.56
C SER A 51 9.40 16.68 -13.76
N PHE A 52 10.38 15.80 -13.88
CA PHE A 52 10.58 14.65 -13.02
C PHE A 52 11.79 14.84 -12.12
N GLY A 53 11.74 14.29 -10.92
CA GLY A 53 12.89 14.08 -10.04
C GLY A 53 12.42 13.40 -8.77
N GLY A 54 13.22 13.41 -7.70
CA GLY A 54 12.71 12.91 -6.43
C GLY A 54 13.52 13.32 -5.20
N ASP A 55 12.80 13.40 -4.09
CA ASP A 55 13.29 13.39 -2.71
C ASP A 55 13.27 11.96 -2.14
N ILE A 56 13.78 11.80 -0.92
CA ILE A 56 13.69 10.56 -0.14
C ILE A 56 12.26 10.00 -0.12
N LEU A 57 11.21 10.83 0.03
CA LEU A 57 9.81 10.41 -0.02
C LEU A 57 9.48 9.64 -1.29
N SER A 58 9.72 10.27 -2.43
CA SER A 58 9.46 9.65 -3.73
C SER A 58 10.33 8.43 -3.95
N MET A 59 11.61 8.47 -3.54
CA MET A 59 12.52 7.33 -3.72
C MET A 59 12.04 6.10 -2.95
N CYS A 60 11.67 6.25 -1.69
CA CYS A 60 11.16 5.14 -0.88
C CYS A 60 9.91 4.50 -1.51
N MET A 61 8.98 5.32 -2.01
CA MET A 61 7.79 4.83 -2.69
C MET A 61 8.10 4.18 -4.04
N LEU A 62 9.09 4.70 -4.77
CA LEU A 62 9.58 4.09 -6.02
C LEU A 62 10.18 2.72 -5.77
N PHE A 63 11.07 2.59 -4.78
CA PHE A 63 11.64 1.30 -4.38
C PHE A 63 10.56 0.31 -4.00
N LEU A 64 9.58 0.72 -3.19
CA LEU A 64 8.44 -0.12 -2.81
C LEU A 64 7.64 -0.58 -4.04
N SER A 65 7.39 0.32 -5.00
CA SER A 65 6.61 0.00 -6.21
C SER A 65 7.27 -1.05 -7.09
N ILE A 66 8.58 -0.91 -7.35
CA ILE A 66 9.35 -1.87 -8.15
C ILE A 66 9.41 -3.22 -7.43
N TRP A 67 9.64 -3.19 -6.12
CA TRP A 67 9.76 -4.40 -5.30
C TRP A 67 8.44 -5.19 -5.23
N ILE A 68 7.31 -4.51 -5.01
CA ILE A 68 6.00 -5.19 -4.91
C ILE A 68 5.53 -5.71 -6.26
N VAL A 69 5.75 -4.99 -7.38
CA VAL A 69 5.42 -5.52 -8.72
C VAL A 69 6.26 -6.76 -9.04
N PHE A 70 7.53 -6.79 -8.63
CA PHE A 70 8.35 -8.00 -8.75
C PHE A 70 7.77 -9.18 -7.95
N LEU A 71 7.44 -8.97 -6.67
CA LEU A 71 6.86 -10.01 -5.81
C LEU A 71 5.50 -10.51 -6.31
N MET A 72 4.69 -9.60 -6.84
CA MET A 72 3.42 -9.92 -7.47
C MET A 72 3.58 -10.99 -8.54
N LEU A 73 4.54 -10.84 -9.43
CA LEU A 73 4.72 -11.73 -10.57
C LEU A 73 5.08 -13.13 -10.09
N ILE A 74 5.98 -13.23 -9.10
CA ILE A 74 6.34 -14.49 -8.45
C ILE A 74 5.12 -15.13 -7.77
N SER A 75 4.27 -14.32 -7.11
CA SER A 75 3.07 -14.82 -6.43
C SER A 75 2.09 -15.46 -7.41
N SER A 76 1.94 -14.85 -8.59
CA SER A 76 0.95 -15.23 -9.59
C SER A 76 1.30 -16.46 -10.42
N TYR A 77 2.20 -17.34 -9.96
CA TYR A 77 2.71 -18.53 -10.68
C TYR A 77 1.64 -19.38 -11.37
N ASN A 78 0.49 -19.51 -10.71
CA ASN A 78 -0.63 -20.30 -11.22
C ASN A 78 -1.19 -19.77 -12.55
N ILE A 79 -1.16 -18.45 -12.77
CA ILE A 79 -1.62 -17.85 -14.04
C ILE A 79 -0.79 -18.42 -15.20
N TYR A 80 0.54 -18.47 -15.02
CA TYR A 80 1.43 -19.01 -16.03
C TYR A 80 1.28 -20.51 -16.25
N ILE A 81 1.15 -21.30 -15.19
CA ILE A 81 0.91 -22.74 -15.31
C ILE A 81 -0.39 -22.99 -16.08
N SER A 82 -1.44 -22.22 -15.78
CA SER A 82 -2.73 -22.33 -16.46
C SER A 82 -2.74 -21.73 -17.87
N SER A 83 -1.65 -21.10 -18.32
CA SER A 83 -1.55 -20.37 -19.59
C SER A 83 -2.67 -19.34 -19.82
N ASN A 84 -3.21 -18.74 -18.74
CA ASN A 84 -4.34 -17.83 -18.83
C ASN A 84 -3.89 -16.40 -19.16
N ASN A 85 -3.77 -16.09 -20.45
CA ASN A 85 -3.40 -14.76 -20.98
C ASN A 85 -2.16 -14.15 -20.29
N ASN A 86 -1.10 -14.95 -20.17
CA ASN A 86 0.12 -14.56 -19.47
C ASN A 86 0.75 -13.26 -19.99
N LEU A 87 0.74 -13.05 -21.32
CA LEU A 87 1.32 -11.86 -21.95
C LEU A 87 0.54 -10.59 -21.58
N GLU A 88 -0.80 -10.66 -21.62
CA GLU A 88 -1.66 -9.54 -21.22
C GLU A 88 -1.47 -9.19 -19.75
N PHE A 89 -1.36 -10.20 -18.88
CA PHE A 89 -1.08 -10.00 -17.46
C PHE A 89 0.26 -9.27 -17.24
N LEU A 90 1.31 -9.67 -17.95
CA LEU A 90 2.62 -9.01 -17.87
C LEU A 90 2.58 -7.57 -18.37
N LEU A 91 1.89 -7.31 -19.47
CA LEU A 91 1.70 -5.96 -20.02
C LEU A 91 0.93 -5.07 -19.05
N ILE A 92 -0.12 -5.58 -18.40
CA ILE A 92 -0.90 -4.81 -17.42
C ILE A 92 -0.05 -4.49 -16.18
N ASN A 93 0.73 -5.44 -15.68
CA ASN A 93 1.63 -5.16 -14.54
C ASN A 93 2.73 -4.15 -14.90
N LEU A 94 3.22 -4.17 -16.15
CA LEU A 94 4.17 -3.17 -16.64
C LEU A 94 3.57 -1.78 -16.77
N THR A 95 2.40 -1.66 -17.39
CA THR A 95 1.70 -0.37 -17.52
C THR A 95 1.36 0.20 -16.14
N LEU A 96 0.97 -0.66 -15.20
CA LEU A 96 0.78 -0.29 -13.81
C LEU A 96 2.10 0.23 -13.19
N LEU A 97 3.20 -0.51 -13.30
CA LEU A 97 4.51 -0.07 -12.78
C LEU A 97 4.94 1.29 -13.36
N VAL A 98 4.76 1.49 -14.67
CA VAL A 98 5.08 2.75 -15.34
C VAL A 98 4.23 3.90 -14.77
N SER A 99 2.92 3.69 -14.61
CA SER A 99 2.03 4.70 -14.03
C SER A 99 2.40 5.06 -12.58
N LEU A 100 2.74 4.06 -11.76
CA LEU A 100 3.15 4.28 -10.37
C LEU A 100 4.47 5.05 -10.29
N ILE A 101 5.47 4.66 -11.08
CA ILE A 101 6.77 5.33 -11.04
C ILE A 101 6.64 6.78 -11.51
N LEU A 102 5.87 7.00 -12.58
CA LEU A 102 5.54 8.35 -13.04
C LEU A 102 4.87 9.17 -11.95
N SER A 103 3.88 8.62 -11.24
CA SER A 103 3.19 9.34 -10.16
C SER A 103 4.16 9.81 -9.06
N PHE A 104 5.07 8.95 -8.58
CA PHE A 104 6.02 9.33 -7.53
C PHE A 104 7.15 10.24 -7.99
N CYS A 105 7.53 10.23 -9.27
CA CYS A 105 8.63 11.06 -9.79
C CYS A 105 8.21 12.49 -10.17
N THR A 106 6.91 12.78 -10.26
CA THR A 106 6.44 14.06 -10.80
C THR A 106 6.64 15.22 -9.85
N MET A 107 7.00 16.37 -10.42
CA MET A 107 7.10 17.68 -9.74
C MET A 107 5.88 18.59 -9.93
N ASN A 108 5.08 18.31 -10.95
CA ASN A 108 3.91 19.10 -11.30
C ASN A 108 2.64 18.43 -10.78
N LEU A 109 1.78 19.19 -10.10
CA LEU A 109 0.50 18.71 -9.58
C LEU A 109 -0.41 18.12 -10.66
N PHE A 110 -0.49 18.75 -11.83
CA PHE A 110 -1.33 18.25 -12.93
C PHE A 110 -0.80 16.92 -13.49
N MET A 111 0.52 16.81 -13.70
CA MET A 111 1.13 15.54 -14.14
C MET A 111 0.95 14.45 -13.09
N PHE A 112 1.07 14.79 -11.81
CA PHE A 112 0.78 13.88 -10.72
C PHE A 112 -0.67 13.37 -10.78
N TYR A 113 -1.65 14.26 -10.94
CA TYR A 113 -3.06 13.90 -11.09
C TYR A 113 -3.29 12.93 -12.26
N LEU A 114 -2.70 13.21 -13.44
CA LEU A 114 -2.84 12.35 -14.61
C LEU A 114 -2.33 10.92 -14.34
N PHE A 115 -1.16 10.77 -13.72
CA PHE A 115 -0.61 9.45 -13.41
C PHE A 115 -1.29 8.78 -12.21
N PHE A 116 -1.76 9.58 -11.27
CA PHE A 116 -2.56 9.12 -10.15
C PHE A 116 -3.86 8.46 -10.60
N GLU A 117 -4.58 9.08 -11.55
CA GLU A 117 -5.80 8.48 -12.12
C GLU A 117 -5.47 7.37 -13.13
N SER A 118 -4.41 7.51 -13.94
CA SER A 118 -4.05 6.47 -14.91
C SER A 118 -3.69 5.14 -14.25
N SER A 119 -3.17 5.17 -13.01
CA SER A 119 -2.91 3.95 -12.23
C SER A 119 -4.18 3.12 -11.95
N LEU A 120 -5.37 3.72 -11.95
CA LEU A 120 -6.62 3.01 -11.73
C LEU A 120 -6.97 2.08 -12.90
N ILE A 121 -6.64 2.47 -14.13
CA ILE A 121 -7.03 1.71 -15.34
C ILE A 121 -6.39 0.31 -15.35
N PRO A 122 -5.06 0.14 -15.18
CA PRO A 122 -4.45 -1.19 -15.04
C PRO A 122 -5.01 -1.99 -13.87
N THR A 123 -5.35 -1.34 -12.75
CA THR A 123 -5.85 -2.04 -11.56
C THR A 123 -7.24 -2.61 -11.79
N LEU A 124 -8.10 -1.90 -12.52
CA LEU A 124 -9.41 -2.38 -12.91
C LEU A 124 -9.30 -3.59 -13.85
N PHE A 125 -8.36 -3.55 -14.81
CA PHE A 125 -8.11 -4.71 -15.67
C PHE A 125 -7.58 -5.92 -14.89
N LEU A 126 -6.78 -5.73 -13.84
CA LEU A 126 -6.38 -6.83 -12.96
C LEU A 126 -7.58 -7.47 -12.24
N ILE A 127 -8.51 -6.65 -11.73
CA ILE A 127 -9.70 -7.12 -11.02
C ILE A 127 -10.68 -7.83 -11.98
N PHE A 128 -10.99 -7.21 -13.12
CA PHE A 128 -11.93 -7.77 -14.09
C PHE A 128 -11.38 -8.98 -14.85
N GLY A 129 -10.09 -9.01 -15.16
CA GLY A 129 -9.46 -10.12 -15.88
C GLY A 129 -9.35 -11.37 -15.00
N TRP A 130 -8.57 -11.26 -13.92
CA TRP A 130 -8.12 -12.42 -13.13
C TRP A 130 -8.79 -12.56 -11.75
N GLY A 131 -9.82 -11.75 -11.43
CA GLY A 131 -10.62 -11.92 -10.21
C GLY A 131 -11.42 -13.23 -10.21
N TYR A 132 -11.56 -13.88 -9.04
CA TYR A 132 -12.11 -15.24 -8.94
C TYR A 132 -13.64 -15.31 -8.95
N GLN A 133 -14.34 -14.31 -8.39
CA GLN A 133 -15.78 -14.35 -8.15
C GLN A 133 -16.54 -13.44 -9.13
N PRO A 134 -17.83 -13.72 -9.43
CA PRO A 134 -18.65 -12.87 -10.32
C PRO A 134 -18.84 -11.45 -9.76
N GLU A 135 -18.81 -11.30 -8.44
CA GLU A 135 -18.92 -10.01 -7.75
C GLU A 135 -17.81 -9.02 -8.18
N ARG A 136 -16.70 -9.49 -8.78
CA ARG A 136 -15.56 -8.69 -9.30
C ARG A 136 -15.96 -7.49 -10.13
N LEU A 137 -17.08 -7.58 -10.86
CA LEU A 137 -17.62 -6.46 -11.63
C LEU A 137 -18.11 -5.35 -10.70
N SER A 138 -18.86 -5.71 -9.66
CA SER A 138 -19.38 -4.78 -8.67
C SER A 138 -18.28 -4.09 -7.85
N ALA A 139 -17.25 -4.81 -7.36
CA ALA A 139 -16.17 -4.11 -6.66
C ALA A 139 -15.30 -3.26 -7.58
N GLY A 140 -15.11 -3.65 -8.84
CA GLY A 140 -14.43 -2.78 -9.81
C GLY A 140 -15.21 -1.49 -10.06
N PHE A 141 -16.54 -1.55 -10.15
CA PHE A 141 -17.38 -0.35 -10.22
C PHE A 141 -17.30 0.48 -8.94
N TYR A 142 -17.32 -0.13 -7.75
CA TYR A 142 -17.12 0.60 -6.50
C TYR A 142 -15.78 1.31 -6.47
N LEU A 143 -14.68 0.62 -6.80
CA LEU A 143 -13.36 1.23 -6.84
C LEU A 143 -13.32 2.43 -7.81
N LEU A 144 -13.81 2.25 -9.04
CA LEU A 144 -13.80 3.30 -10.06
C LEU A 144 -14.64 4.51 -9.67
N PHE A 145 -15.88 4.32 -9.22
CA PHE A 145 -16.76 5.44 -8.93
C PHE A 145 -16.32 6.21 -7.68
N TYR A 146 -15.94 5.52 -6.60
CA TYR A 146 -15.45 6.21 -5.40
C TYR A 146 -14.26 7.12 -5.72
N THR A 147 -13.28 6.61 -6.49
CA THR A 147 -12.09 7.39 -6.82
C THR A 147 -12.39 8.51 -7.81
N LEU A 148 -13.17 8.26 -8.88
CA LEU A 148 -13.48 9.29 -9.88
C LEU A 148 -14.32 10.44 -9.31
N PHE A 149 -15.32 10.13 -8.48
CA PHE A 149 -16.14 11.18 -7.86
C PHE A 149 -15.31 12.09 -6.93
N ALA A 150 -14.30 11.54 -6.28
CA ALA A 150 -13.42 12.31 -5.40
C ALA A 150 -12.29 13.02 -6.15
N SER A 151 -11.84 12.48 -7.29
CA SER A 151 -10.73 13.03 -8.07
C SER A 151 -11.14 14.16 -9.01
N LEU A 152 -12.37 14.19 -9.52
CA LEU A 152 -12.87 15.31 -10.34
C LEU A 152 -12.85 16.66 -9.59
N PRO A 153 -13.26 16.76 -8.32
CA PRO A 153 -13.06 17.96 -7.50
C PRO A 153 -11.59 18.40 -7.41
N LEU A 154 -10.66 17.46 -7.27
CA LEU A 154 -9.22 17.75 -7.25
C LEU A 154 -8.76 18.36 -8.58
N LEU A 155 -9.22 17.86 -9.72
CA LEU A 155 -8.91 18.43 -11.03
C LEU A 155 -9.37 19.89 -11.16
N LEU A 156 -10.60 20.19 -10.72
CA LEU A 156 -11.12 21.55 -10.70
C LEU A 156 -10.27 22.46 -9.80
N GLY A 157 -9.85 21.94 -8.63
CA GLY A 157 -8.91 22.62 -7.75
C GLY A 157 -7.59 22.95 -8.43
N ILE A 158 -7.00 22.00 -9.16
CA ILE A 158 -5.74 22.18 -9.88
C ILE A 158 -5.84 23.27 -10.96
N PHE A 159 -6.92 23.30 -11.77
CA PHE A 159 -7.08 24.36 -12.78
C PHE A 159 -7.30 25.73 -12.14
N TYR A 160 -7.99 25.79 -11.01
CA TYR A 160 -8.12 27.05 -10.27
C TYR A 160 -6.77 27.52 -9.71
N LEU A 161 -5.93 26.62 -9.21
CA LEU A 161 -4.56 26.93 -8.80
C LEU A 161 -3.73 27.46 -9.95
N ASP A 162 -3.78 26.79 -11.11
CA ASP A 162 -3.03 27.22 -12.30
C ASP A 162 -3.37 28.66 -12.70
N ASN A 163 -4.65 29.03 -12.62
CA ASN A 163 -5.11 30.39 -12.92
C ASN A 163 -4.60 31.45 -11.92
N ILE A 164 -4.34 31.08 -10.66
CA ILE A 164 -3.90 32.03 -9.62
C ILE A 164 -2.38 32.10 -9.54
N SER A 165 -1.71 30.96 -9.40
CA SER A 165 -0.26 30.89 -9.21
C SER A 165 0.53 30.86 -10.52
N LEU A 166 -0.14 30.72 -11.68
CA LEU A 166 0.44 30.59 -13.02
C LEU A 166 1.45 29.43 -13.16
N THR A 167 1.57 28.60 -12.13
CA THR A 167 2.54 27.53 -11.99
C THR A 167 1.94 26.41 -11.13
N LEU A 168 2.27 25.17 -11.49
CA LEU A 168 1.78 23.95 -10.82
C LEU A 168 2.91 23.10 -10.21
N PHE A 169 4.12 23.65 -10.14
CA PHE A 169 5.25 23.02 -9.46
C PHE A 169 5.09 23.14 -7.94
N TYR A 170 5.17 22.02 -7.21
CA TYR A 170 4.92 21.97 -5.76
C TYR A 170 5.59 23.09 -4.95
N PHE A 171 6.83 23.42 -5.30
CA PHE A 171 7.68 24.37 -4.56
C PHE A 171 7.39 25.84 -4.83
N LEU A 172 6.72 26.17 -5.94
CA LEU A 172 6.50 27.55 -6.38
C LEU A 172 5.07 28.03 -6.12
N ILE A 173 4.19 27.12 -5.73
CA ILE A 173 2.79 27.43 -5.47
C ILE A 173 2.70 28.22 -4.17
N SER A 174 2.25 29.46 -4.29
CA SER A 174 1.89 30.32 -3.17
C SER A 174 0.54 30.97 -3.45
N PHE A 175 -0.42 30.81 -2.54
CA PHE A 175 -1.74 31.39 -2.67
C PHE A 175 -2.49 31.39 -1.33
N ASN A 176 -3.47 32.27 -1.21
CA ASN A 176 -4.40 32.26 -0.09
C ASN A 176 -5.50 31.22 -0.36
N CYS A 177 -5.54 30.14 0.42
CA CYS A 177 -6.51 29.08 0.21
C CYS A 177 -7.91 29.46 0.71
N ASN A 178 -8.95 29.02 0.02
CA ASN A 178 -10.30 29.04 0.58
C ASN A 178 -10.65 27.67 1.19
N ILE A 179 -11.59 27.64 2.13
CA ILE A 179 -12.08 26.39 2.76
C ILE A 179 -12.55 25.39 1.69
N TYR A 180 -13.27 25.87 0.67
CA TYR A 180 -13.73 25.03 -0.44
C TYR A 180 -12.56 24.40 -1.20
N LEU A 181 -11.53 25.19 -1.51
CA LEU A 181 -10.35 24.70 -2.21
C LEU A 181 -9.59 23.66 -1.37
N TYR A 182 -9.48 23.89 -0.06
CA TYR A 182 -8.88 22.92 0.84
C TYR A 182 -9.59 21.55 0.76
N PHE A 183 -10.92 21.52 0.79
CA PHE A 183 -11.66 20.27 0.60
C PHE A 183 -11.46 19.67 -0.79
N MET A 184 -11.53 20.48 -1.86
CA MET A 184 -11.29 19.99 -3.23
C MET A 184 -9.92 19.31 -3.37
N MET A 185 -8.89 19.87 -2.76
CA MET A 185 -7.52 19.34 -2.85
C MET A 185 -7.29 18.07 -2.01
N ILE A 186 -8.08 17.83 -0.96
CA ILE A 186 -7.83 16.72 -0.01
C ILE A 186 -8.74 15.53 -0.23
N LEU A 187 -9.98 15.74 -0.70
CA LEU A 187 -11.01 14.70 -0.82
C LEU A 187 -10.53 13.47 -1.62
N ALA A 188 -9.88 13.66 -2.78
CA ALA A 188 -9.37 12.57 -3.60
C ALA A 188 -8.43 11.64 -2.83
N PHE A 189 -7.57 12.21 -1.98
CA PHE A 189 -6.60 11.43 -1.22
C PHE A 189 -7.22 10.74 -0.01
N LEU A 190 -8.26 11.33 0.61
CA LEU A 190 -9.04 10.69 1.68
C LEU A 190 -9.86 9.49 1.20
N VAL A 191 -10.18 9.43 -0.09
CA VAL A 191 -10.83 8.24 -0.66
C VAL A 191 -9.81 7.14 -0.94
N LYS A 192 -8.63 7.49 -1.49
CA LYS A 192 -7.55 6.50 -1.72
C LYS A 192 -6.88 6.02 -0.43
N MET A 193 -6.67 6.88 0.55
CA MET A 193 -6.31 6.52 1.92
C MET A 193 -7.61 6.41 2.71
N PRO A 194 -8.21 5.22 2.80
CA PRO A 194 -9.60 5.04 3.20
C PRO A 194 -9.84 5.61 4.60
N MET A 195 -10.50 6.77 4.64
CA MET A 195 -11.07 7.30 5.85
C MET A 195 -12.31 6.48 6.25
N ILE A 196 -12.63 6.46 7.54
CA ILE A 196 -13.88 5.88 8.04
C ILE A 196 -15.08 6.50 7.27
N PHE A 197 -16.16 5.72 7.08
CA PHE A 197 -17.28 5.97 6.15
C PHE A 197 -16.99 5.81 4.65
N ILE A 198 -15.80 6.14 4.17
CA ILE A 198 -15.48 6.05 2.73
C ILE A 198 -14.71 4.75 2.40
N HIS A 199 -14.27 4.01 3.42
CA HIS A 199 -13.48 2.78 3.29
C HIS A 199 -14.15 1.57 2.62
N PHE A 200 -15.47 1.57 2.37
CA PHE A 200 -16.20 0.36 1.95
C PHE A 200 -15.74 -0.24 0.61
N TRP A 201 -15.18 0.57 -0.30
CA TRP A 201 -14.65 0.07 -1.57
C TRP A 201 -13.42 -0.83 -1.38
N LEU A 202 -12.67 -0.66 -0.30
CA LEU A 202 -11.42 -1.36 -0.08
C LEU A 202 -11.66 -2.85 0.25
N PRO A 203 -12.48 -3.22 1.26
CA PRO A 203 -12.77 -4.61 1.55
C PRO A 203 -13.30 -5.37 0.34
N SER A 204 -14.25 -4.79 -0.42
CA SER A 204 -14.78 -5.42 -1.64
C SER A 204 -13.70 -5.62 -2.70
N ALA A 205 -12.87 -4.60 -2.95
CA ALA A 205 -11.80 -4.68 -3.96
C ALA A 205 -10.77 -5.77 -3.62
N HIS A 206 -10.34 -5.88 -2.35
CA HIS A 206 -9.35 -6.89 -1.94
C HIS A 206 -9.88 -8.33 -1.97
N VAL A 207 -11.15 -8.53 -1.66
CA VAL A 207 -11.75 -9.87 -1.62
C VAL A 207 -11.83 -10.47 -3.02
N GLU A 208 -12.20 -9.66 -3.99
CA GLU A 208 -12.49 -10.08 -5.36
C GLU A 208 -11.27 -10.01 -6.28
N ALA A 209 -10.31 -9.13 -5.97
CA ALA A 209 -9.07 -9.04 -6.72
C ALA A 209 -8.27 -10.37 -6.71
N PRO A 210 -7.54 -10.66 -7.79
CA PRO A 210 -6.48 -11.66 -7.74
C PRO A 210 -5.45 -11.26 -6.67
N VAL A 211 -4.60 -12.22 -6.34
CA VAL A 211 -3.53 -12.07 -5.33
C VAL A 211 -2.63 -10.89 -5.68
N SER A 212 -2.26 -10.82 -6.96
CA SER A 212 -1.52 -9.71 -7.53
C SER A 212 -2.23 -8.37 -7.24
N GLY A 213 -3.49 -8.23 -7.67
CA GLY A 213 -4.27 -7.02 -7.41
C GLY A 213 -4.31 -6.66 -5.93
N SER A 214 -4.55 -7.63 -5.04
CA SER A 214 -4.56 -7.43 -3.59
C SER A 214 -3.22 -6.93 -3.04
N MET A 215 -2.11 -7.47 -3.52
CA MET A 215 -0.76 -7.06 -3.11
C MET A 215 -0.44 -5.62 -3.51
N ILE A 216 -0.78 -5.19 -4.73
CA ILE A 216 -0.51 -3.81 -5.18
C ILE A 216 -1.47 -2.81 -4.53
N LEU A 217 -2.75 -3.18 -4.39
CA LEU A 217 -3.73 -2.36 -3.67
C LEU A 217 -3.21 -2.07 -2.27
N ALA A 218 -2.88 -3.11 -1.50
CA ALA A 218 -2.41 -2.97 -0.13
C ALA A 218 -1.01 -2.35 -0.08
N GLY A 219 -0.13 -2.73 -1.01
CA GLY A 219 1.27 -2.36 -1.02
C GLY A 219 1.50 -0.89 -1.34
N VAL A 220 0.99 -0.42 -2.49
CA VAL A 220 1.37 0.89 -3.07
C VAL A 220 0.19 1.81 -3.33
N LEU A 221 -0.99 1.32 -3.76
CA LEU A 221 -2.07 2.22 -4.18
C LEU A 221 -2.67 3.03 -3.02
N LEU A 222 -2.78 2.45 -1.82
CA LEU A 222 -3.15 3.22 -0.62
C LEU A 222 -2.11 4.32 -0.36
N LYS A 223 -0.83 3.98 -0.48
CA LYS A 223 0.31 4.87 -0.18
C LYS A 223 0.39 6.04 -1.16
N LEU A 224 -0.10 5.86 -2.39
CA LEU A 224 -0.26 6.94 -3.36
C LEU A 224 -1.14 8.08 -2.81
N GLY A 225 -2.17 7.76 -2.02
CA GLY A 225 -2.99 8.76 -1.34
C GLY A 225 -2.20 9.51 -0.25
N GLY A 226 -1.43 8.79 0.57
CA GLY A 226 -0.59 9.39 1.61
C GLY A 226 0.52 10.28 1.03
N TYR A 227 1.16 9.82 -0.04
CA TYR A 227 2.12 10.61 -0.82
C TYR A 227 1.50 11.91 -1.34
N GLY A 228 0.31 11.83 -1.94
CA GLY A 228 -0.43 12.99 -2.43
C GLY A 228 -0.76 14.00 -1.31
N LEU A 229 -1.23 13.53 -0.15
CA LEU A 229 -1.48 14.39 1.01
C LEU A 229 -0.20 15.11 1.47
N MET A 230 0.91 14.39 1.61
CA MET A 230 2.18 15.00 2.02
C MET A 230 2.65 16.08 1.03
N ARG A 231 2.48 15.86 -0.28
CA ARG A 231 2.83 16.86 -1.32
C ARG A 231 1.88 18.05 -1.35
N VAL A 232 0.59 17.86 -1.08
CA VAL A 232 -0.38 18.98 -1.02
C VAL A 232 -0.20 19.81 0.25
N PHE A 233 0.16 19.19 1.38
CA PHE A 233 0.39 19.93 2.61
C PHE A 233 1.63 20.82 2.60
N SER A 234 2.57 20.62 1.68
CA SER A 234 3.74 21.50 1.57
C SER A 234 3.36 22.95 1.24
N PHE A 235 2.30 23.17 0.46
CA PHE A 235 1.80 24.52 0.13
C PHE A 235 0.49 24.89 0.84
N MET A 236 -0.24 23.93 1.41
CA MET A 236 -1.52 24.16 2.13
C MET A 236 -1.38 24.34 3.66
N TYR A 237 -0.15 24.45 4.18
CA TYR A 237 0.15 24.34 5.62
C TYR A 237 -0.68 25.27 6.52
N GLU A 238 -0.88 26.53 6.14
CA GLU A 238 -1.56 27.51 7.00
C GLU A 238 -3.04 27.17 7.24
N TYR A 239 -3.72 26.64 6.23
CA TYR A 239 -5.14 26.32 6.31
C TYR A 239 -5.39 24.94 6.91
N SER A 240 -4.48 24.00 6.66
CA SER A 240 -4.56 22.67 7.23
C SER A 240 -4.51 22.71 8.76
N LEU A 241 -3.69 23.57 9.37
CA LEU A 241 -3.68 23.78 10.83
C LEU A 241 -5.07 24.09 11.43
N LYS A 242 -5.96 24.78 10.69
CA LYS A 242 -7.29 25.16 11.20
C LYS A 242 -8.33 24.05 11.08
N ILE A 243 -8.26 23.20 10.05
CA ILE A 243 -9.33 22.23 9.71
C ILE A 243 -8.95 20.79 10.06
N ASN A 244 -7.66 20.47 10.12
CA ASN A 244 -7.15 19.10 10.28
C ASN A 244 -7.69 18.37 11.52
N TYR A 245 -8.07 19.08 12.58
CA TYR A 245 -8.64 18.47 13.79
C TYR A 245 -9.86 17.59 13.51
N LEU A 246 -10.70 17.95 12.53
CA LEU A 246 -11.88 17.16 12.14
C LEU A 246 -11.46 15.79 11.62
N PHE A 247 -10.45 15.76 10.75
CA PHE A 247 -9.96 14.51 10.16
C PHE A 247 -9.26 13.65 11.20
N ILE A 248 -8.45 14.23 12.09
CA ILE A 248 -7.77 13.52 13.19
C ILE A 248 -8.79 12.81 14.08
N CYS A 249 -9.83 13.51 14.54
CA CYS A 249 -10.86 12.91 15.40
C CYS A 249 -11.58 11.74 14.72
N MET A 250 -11.92 11.91 13.43
CA MET A 250 -12.62 10.89 12.67
C MET A 250 -11.73 9.68 12.35
N SER A 251 -10.45 9.86 12.09
CA SER A 251 -9.51 8.76 11.84
C SER A 251 -9.16 7.99 13.12
N LEU A 252 -9.01 8.66 14.27
CA LEU A 252 -8.81 8.00 15.57
C LEU A 252 -10.04 7.20 15.99
N TYR A 253 -11.23 7.76 15.85
CA TYR A 253 -12.46 7.01 16.10
C TYR A 253 -12.62 5.84 15.11
N GLY A 254 -12.27 6.09 13.85
CA GLY A 254 -12.33 5.10 12.79
C GLY A 254 -11.42 3.89 12.99
N SER A 255 -10.18 4.09 13.46
CA SER A 255 -9.24 2.99 13.70
C SER A 255 -9.75 2.03 14.78
N ILE A 256 -10.42 2.54 15.82
CA ILE A 256 -11.04 1.73 16.86
C ILE A 256 -12.22 0.93 16.29
N LEU A 257 -13.13 1.59 15.57
CA LEU A 257 -14.30 0.92 14.99
C LEU A 257 -13.88 -0.20 14.04
N VAL A 258 -12.91 0.06 13.16
CA VAL A 258 -12.38 -0.94 12.24
C VAL A 258 -11.66 -2.05 12.99
N GLY A 259 -10.90 -1.73 14.04
CA GLY A 259 -10.26 -2.73 14.90
C GLY A 259 -11.26 -3.69 15.54
N LEU A 260 -12.43 -3.19 15.96
CA LEU A 260 -13.54 -4.04 16.44
C LEU A 260 -14.14 -4.87 15.31
N LEU A 261 -14.37 -4.27 14.13
CA LEU A 261 -14.88 -4.99 12.96
C LEU A 261 -13.95 -6.14 12.55
N CYS A 262 -12.62 -5.99 12.67
CA CYS A 262 -11.65 -7.05 12.37
C CYS A 262 -11.88 -8.32 13.21
N LEU A 263 -12.26 -8.19 14.47
CA LEU A 263 -12.45 -9.33 15.38
C LEU A 263 -13.69 -10.16 15.05
N TYR A 264 -14.68 -9.58 14.37
CA TYR A 264 -15.88 -10.27 13.93
C TYR A 264 -15.74 -10.94 12.55
N GLN A 265 -14.65 -10.68 11.81
CA GLN A 265 -14.50 -11.20 10.46
C GLN A 265 -14.24 -12.72 10.45
N VAL A 266 -14.94 -13.42 9.56
CA VAL A 266 -14.79 -14.87 9.33
C VAL A 266 -13.86 -15.17 8.15
N ASP A 267 -13.61 -14.20 7.28
CA ASP A 267 -12.77 -14.35 6.09
C ASP A 267 -11.37 -13.80 6.30
N ILE A 268 -10.34 -14.58 5.93
CA ILE A 268 -8.93 -14.23 6.10
C ILE A 268 -8.58 -12.95 5.30
N LYS A 269 -9.00 -12.85 4.03
CA LYS A 269 -8.72 -11.67 3.18
C LYS A 269 -9.41 -10.41 3.68
N LEU A 270 -10.67 -10.52 4.11
CA LEU A 270 -11.41 -9.37 4.65
C LEU A 270 -10.76 -8.86 5.93
N MET A 271 -10.35 -9.76 6.81
CA MET A 271 -9.66 -9.38 8.04
C MET A 271 -8.37 -8.60 7.75
N ILE A 272 -7.55 -9.06 6.80
CA ILE A 272 -6.33 -8.35 6.39
C ILE A 272 -6.68 -6.98 5.79
N ALA A 273 -7.71 -6.89 4.95
CA ALA A 273 -8.17 -5.65 4.35
C ALA A 273 -8.61 -4.62 5.42
N TYR A 274 -9.41 -5.02 6.42
CA TYR A 274 -9.79 -4.13 7.52
C TYR A 274 -8.60 -3.72 8.39
N SER A 275 -7.65 -4.63 8.68
CA SER A 275 -6.43 -4.26 9.39
C SER A 275 -5.64 -3.16 8.65
N SER A 276 -5.64 -3.17 7.31
CA SER A 276 -5.00 -2.12 6.52
C SER A 276 -5.67 -0.75 6.64
N VAL A 277 -7.00 -0.72 6.77
CA VAL A 277 -7.74 0.53 7.05
C VAL A 277 -7.39 1.06 8.44
N ALA A 278 -7.22 0.19 9.45
CA ALA A 278 -6.84 0.60 10.80
C ALA A 278 -5.44 1.25 10.84
N HIS A 279 -4.42 0.59 10.27
CA HIS A 279 -3.05 1.15 10.25
C HIS A 279 -2.97 2.42 9.37
N MET A 280 -3.62 2.46 8.20
CA MET A 280 -3.66 3.68 7.38
C MET A 280 -4.44 4.81 8.05
N GLY A 281 -5.42 4.50 8.91
CA GLY A 281 -6.10 5.47 9.77
C GLY A 281 -5.13 6.17 10.74
N LEU A 282 -4.18 5.43 11.33
CA LEU A 282 -3.12 6.01 12.15
C LEU A 282 -2.16 6.88 11.33
N VAL A 283 -1.80 6.43 10.11
CA VAL A 283 -1.00 7.24 9.16
C VAL A 283 -1.69 8.57 8.86
N LEU A 284 -3.00 8.57 8.58
CA LEU A 284 -3.77 9.79 8.35
C LEU A 284 -3.68 10.74 9.54
N CYS A 285 -3.86 10.25 10.77
CA CYS A 285 -3.70 11.06 11.98
C CYS A 285 -2.31 11.74 12.04
N GLY A 286 -1.26 10.98 11.72
CA GLY A 286 0.11 11.48 11.69
C GLY A 286 0.33 12.59 10.66
N ILE A 287 -0.14 12.38 9.43
CA ILE A 287 -0.02 13.38 8.36
C ILE A 287 -0.79 14.66 8.73
N PHE A 288 -2.02 14.53 9.23
CA PHE A 288 -2.85 15.68 9.60
C PHE A 288 -2.33 16.41 10.86
N SER A 289 -1.51 15.78 11.70
CA SER A 289 -0.85 16.47 12.82
C SER A 289 0.20 17.50 12.37
N LEU A 290 0.74 17.38 11.15
CA LEU A 290 1.76 18.25 10.56
C LEU A 290 3.03 18.45 11.42
N ASN A 291 3.26 17.55 12.38
CA ASN A 291 4.49 17.50 13.16
C ASN A 291 5.57 16.74 12.38
N TYR A 292 6.83 17.14 12.56
CA TYR A 292 7.99 16.47 11.95
C TYR A 292 7.96 14.95 12.20
N TRP A 293 7.86 14.55 13.47
CA TRP A 293 7.73 13.14 13.89
C TRP A 293 6.53 12.44 13.26
N GLY A 294 5.43 13.16 13.03
CA GLY A 294 4.22 12.61 12.42
C GLY A 294 4.40 12.30 10.94
N LEU A 295 5.07 13.20 10.19
CA LEU A 295 5.37 13.00 8.79
C LEU A 295 6.41 11.88 8.58
N CYS A 296 7.49 11.87 9.36
CA CYS A 296 8.49 10.79 9.30
C CYS A 296 7.88 9.44 9.68
N GLY A 297 7.13 9.38 10.79
CA GLY A 297 6.42 8.17 11.23
C GLY A 297 5.40 7.67 10.20
N ALA A 298 4.70 8.58 9.52
CA ALA A 298 3.77 8.24 8.45
C ALA A 298 4.46 7.57 7.26
N LEU A 299 5.62 8.05 6.79
CA LEU A 299 6.36 7.33 5.75
C LEU A 299 6.82 5.97 6.22
N ILE A 300 7.40 5.89 7.41
CA ILE A 300 7.94 4.63 7.93
C ILE A 300 6.81 3.59 7.99
N LEU A 301 5.66 3.94 8.58
CA LEU A 301 4.52 3.03 8.64
C LEU A 301 3.95 2.70 7.25
N MET A 302 3.93 3.65 6.31
CA MET A 302 3.51 3.38 4.93
C MET A 302 4.38 2.31 4.25
N ILE A 303 5.70 2.37 4.40
CA ILE A 303 6.63 1.38 3.83
C ILE A 303 6.48 0.03 4.54
N GLY A 304 6.54 0.04 5.87
CA GLY A 304 6.50 -1.17 6.69
C GLY A 304 5.19 -1.93 6.50
N HIS A 305 4.06 -1.22 6.59
CA HIS A 305 2.77 -1.82 6.35
C HIS A 305 2.62 -2.26 4.89
N GLY A 306 3.20 -1.51 3.93
CA GLY A 306 3.21 -1.90 2.51
C GLY A 306 3.77 -3.30 2.32
N LEU A 307 4.92 -3.61 2.93
CA LEU A 307 5.56 -4.93 2.89
C LEU A 307 4.84 -5.98 3.77
N CYS A 308 4.34 -5.59 4.94
CA CYS A 308 3.67 -6.51 5.85
C CYS A 308 2.34 -7.02 5.28
N SER A 309 1.50 -6.10 4.81
CA SER A 309 0.17 -6.42 4.28
C SER A 309 0.24 -7.21 2.98
N SER A 310 1.16 -6.88 2.05
CA SER A 310 1.37 -7.69 0.85
C SER A 310 1.84 -9.11 1.19
N GLY A 311 2.70 -9.26 2.21
CA GLY A 311 3.12 -10.55 2.74
C GLY A 311 1.97 -11.37 3.32
N LEU A 312 1.09 -10.74 4.11
CA LEU A 312 -0.11 -11.38 4.67
C LEU A 312 -1.10 -11.80 3.57
N PHE A 313 -1.34 -10.95 2.55
CA PHE A 313 -2.16 -11.33 1.40
C PHE A 313 -1.53 -12.48 0.61
N CYS A 314 -0.20 -12.55 0.51
CA CYS A 314 0.45 -13.70 -0.09
C CYS A 314 0.21 -14.97 0.71
N LEU A 315 0.42 -14.92 2.02
CA LEU A 315 0.21 -16.07 2.90
C LEU A 315 -1.24 -16.56 2.84
N ALA A 316 -2.21 -15.65 2.86
CA ALA A 316 -3.62 -15.96 2.68
C ALA A 316 -3.87 -16.65 1.33
N ASN A 317 -3.19 -16.22 0.28
CA ASN A 317 -3.28 -16.88 -1.02
C ASN A 317 -2.69 -18.29 -1.03
N LEU A 318 -1.53 -18.52 -0.40
CA LEU A 318 -0.94 -19.86 -0.35
C LEU A 318 -1.86 -20.87 0.35
N ILE A 319 -2.61 -20.43 1.35
CA ILE A 319 -3.68 -21.24 1.97
C ILE A 319 -4.85 -21.44 0.98
N TYR A 320 -5.26 -20.37 0.30
CA TYR A 320 -6.37 -20.41 -0.66
C TYR A 320 -6.08 -21.33 -1.85
N GLU A 321 -4.85 -21.38 -2.37
CA GLU A 321 -4.45 -22.28 -3.47
C GLU A 321 -4.58 -23.77 -3.11
N ARG A 322 -4.62 -24.10 -1.81
CA ARG A 322 -4.72 -25.48 -1.30
C ARG A 322 -6.13 -25.83 -0.86
N SER A 323 -6.78 -24.93 -0.15
CA SER A 323 -8.11 -25.15 0.44
C SER A 323 -9.26 -24.71 -0.46
N HIS A 324 -8.98 -23.88 -1.48
CA HIS A 324 -9.96 -23.19 -2.33
C HIS A 324 -11.03 -22.40 -1.55
N SER A 325 -10.77 -22.09 -0.28
CA SER A 325 -11.70 -21.37 0.58
C SER A 325 -10.98 -20.29 1.39
N ARG A 326 -11.68 -19.19 1.67
CA ARG A 326 -11.14 -18.03 2.39
C ARG A 326 -11.51 -18.01 3.88
N SER A 327 -12.43 -18.88 4.31
CA SER A 327 -12.97 -18.87 5.66
C SER A 327 -11.97 -19.37 6.70
N PHE A 328 -11.97 -18.77 7.90
CA PHE A 328 -11.19 -19.27 9.03
C PHE A 328 -11.59 -20.69 9.45
N MET A 329 -12.87 -21.06 9.33
CA MET A 329 -13.38 -22.35 9.81
C MET A 329 -12.78 -23.55 9.07
N ILE A 330 -12.55 -23.42 7.76
CA ILE A 330 -11.96 -24.48 6.94
C ILE A 330 -10.44 -24.53 7.11
N ASN A 331 -9.81 -23.39 7.34
CA ASN A 331 -8.35 -23.24 7.34
C ASN A 331 -7.71 -23.30 8.74
N LYS A 332 -8.26 -24.09 9.66
CA LYS A 332 -7.72 -24.27 11.02
C LYS A 332 -6.63 -25.35 11.09
N GLY A 333 -5.74 -25.24 12.07
CA GLY A 333 -4.78 -26.30 12.42
C GLY A 333 -3.59 -26.45 11.46
N LEU A 334 -3.23 -25.41 10.70
CA LEU A 334 -2.18 -25.49 9.68
C LEU A 334 -0.76 -25.77 10.21
N ILE A 335 -0.51 -25.58 11.51
CA ILE A 335 0.77 -25.93 12.14
C ILE A 335 1.13 -27.40 11.92
N ASN A 336 0.13 -28.28 11.98
CA ASN A 336 0.34 -29.73 11.86
C ASN A 336 0.76 -30.14 10.44
N LEU A 337 0.42 -29.33 9.43
CA LEU A 337 0.72 -29.63 8.03
C LEU A 337 1.98 -28.90 7.53
N MET A 338 2.14 -27.64 7.89
CA MET A 338 3.14 -26.73 7.32
C MET A 338 3.82 -25.90 8.43
N PRO A 339 4.61 -26.52 9.32
CA PRO A 339 5.20 -25.83 10.46
C PRO A 339 6.15 -24.69 10.05
N SER A 340 6.91 -24.87 8.98
CA SER A 340 7.78 -23.84 8.42
C SER A 340 7.02 -22.62 7.88
N LEU A 341 5.86 -22.82 7.22
CA LEU A 341 5.01 -21.70 6.78
C LEU A 341 4.35 -21.02 7.98
N SER A 342 3.99 -21.80 9.01
CA SER A 342 3.42 -21.27 10.25
C SER A 342 4.39 -20.34 10.98
N PHE A 343 5.70 -20.59 10.89
CA PHE A 343 6.72 -19.66 11.39
C PHE A 343 6.67 -18.31 10.65
N PHE A 344 6.53 -18.32 9.32
CA PHE A 344 6.38 -17.06 8.58
C PHE A 344 5.05 -16.34 8.85
N TRP A 345 3.96 -17.08 9.09
CA TRP A 345 2.71 -16.50 9.61
C TRP A 345 2.93 -15.81 10.95
N PHE A 346 3.68 -16.42 11.85
CA PHE A 346 4.03 -15.82 13.14
C PHE A 346 4.82 -14.54 12.95
N VAL A 347 5.89 -14.55 12.14
CA VAL A 347 6.71 -13.35 11.90
C VAL A 347 5.90 -12.22 11.28
N LEU A 348 5.08 -12.48 10.25
CA LEU A 348 4.28 -11.43 9.61
C LEU A 348 3.13 -10.94 10.50
N SER A 349 2.48 -11.81 11.29
CA SER A 349 1.48 -11.37 12.28
C SER A 349 2.11 -10.56 13.42
N ALA A 350 3.30 -10.94 13.88
CA ALA A 350 4.07 -10.18 14.87
C ALA A 350 4.53 -8.81 14.32
N ASN A 351 4.89 -8.73 13.04
CA ASN A 351 5.18 -7.46 12.38
C ASN A 351 3.93 -6.60 12.21
N ASN A 352 2.75 -7.20 12.00
CA ASN A 352 1.48 -6.49 11.95
C ASN A 352 1.04 -5.96 13.33
N MET A 353 1.43 -6.63 14.41
CA MET A 353 1.31 -6.13 15.79
C MET A 353 2.35 -5.06 16.13
N SER A 354 3.27 -4.73 15.21
CA SER A 354 4.39 -3.81 15.47
C SER A 354 5.30 -4.28 16.60
N SER A 355 5.69 -5.55 16.61
CA SER A 355 6.69 -6.05 17.56
C SER A 355 8.13 -5.63 17.19
N PRO A 356 9.08 -5.54 18.14
CA PRO A 356 10.49 -5.34 17.81
C PRO A 356 11.10 -6.62 17.22
N PRO A 357 11.98 -6.58 16.20
CA PRO A 357 12.53 -5.43 15.47
C PRO A 357 11.80 -5.23 14.13
N SER A 358 10.56 -4.71 14.12
CA SER A 358 9.82 -4.42 12.88
C SER A 358 9.81 -2.92 12.53
N LEU A 359 9.75 -2.60 11.23
CA LEU A 359 9.70 -1.22 10.76
C LEU A 359 8.36 -0.55 11.13
N ASN A 360 7.32 -1.36 11.30
CA ASN A 360 6.01 -0.92 11.78
C ASN A 360 6.10 -0.34 13.20
N LEU A 361 6.88 -0.95 14.10
CA LEU A 361 7.10 -0.42 15.46
C LEU A 361 7.71 0.97 15.42
N LEU A 362 8.74 1.18 14.60
CA LEU A 362 9.38 2.49 14.47
C LEU A 362 8.36 3.55 14.01
N GLY A 363 7.56 3.23 13.00
CA GLY A 363 6.52 4.13 12.50
C GLY A 363 5.43 4.42 13.54
N GLU A 364 4.90 3.40 14.19
CA GLU A 364 3.81 3.56 15.17
C GLU A 364 4.26 4.33 16.42
N VAL A 365 5.48 4.10 16.93
CA VAL A 365 6.00 4.88 18.07
C VAL A 365 6.13 6.36 17.71
N MET A 366 6.61 6.70 16.51
CA MET A 366 6.70 8.09 16.06
C MET A 366 5.32 8.73 15.90
N LEU A 367 4.34 7.99 15.36
CA LEU A 367 2.97 8.46 15.18
C LEU A 367 2.25 8.66 16.53
N ILE A 368 2.43 7.75 17.48
CA ILE A 368 1.86 7.89 18.82
C ILE A 368 2.42 9.17 19.48
N ASN A 369 3.74 9.39 19.40
CA ASN A 369 4.35 10.59 19.97
C ASN A 369 3.84 11.88 19.28
N SER A 370 3.67 11.87 17.95
CA SER A 370 3.19 13.05 17.23
C SER A 370 1.74 13.40 17.59
N ILE A 371 0.86 12.41 17.72
CA ILE A 371 -0.55 12.63 18.05
C ILE A 371 -0.71 13.01 19.53
N LEU A 372 0.09 12.42 20.43
CA LEU A 372 0.11 12.83 21.84
C LEU A 372 0.57 14.27 22.02
N SER A 373 1.55 14.71 21.22
CA SER A 373 1.98 16.12 21.23
C SER A 373 0.91 17.08 20.73
N TRP A 374 -0.04 16.60 19.90
CA TRP A 374 -1.16 17.40 19.43
C TRP A 374 -2.22 17.61 20.52
N ASN A 375 -2.68 16.54 21.19
CA ASN A 375 -3.60 16.63 22.33
C ASN A 375 -3.50 15.41 23.24
N PHE A 376 -3.36 15.63 24.56
CA PHE A 376 -3.24 14.53 25.54
C PHE A 376 -4.47 13.60 25.59
N LEU A 377 -5.68 14.13 25.31
CA LEU A 377 -6.92 13.34 25.29
C LEU A 377 -6.91 12.20 24.25
N SER A 378 -6.07 12.32 23.20
CA SER A 378 -5.89 11.27 22.19
C SER A 378 -5.28 9.98 22.74
N MET A 379 -4.63 10.02 23.92
CA MET A 379 -3.97 8.86 24.53
C MET A 379 -4.90 7.66 24.71
N GLY A 380 -6.14 7.90 25.16
CA GLY A 380 -7.12 6.83 25.35
C GLY A 380 -7.47 6.13 24.03
N PHE A 381 -7.73 6.91 22.98
CA PHE A 381 -8.05 6.37 21.66
C PHE A 381 -6.87 5.60 21.04
N LEU A 382 -5.66 6.15 21.15
CA LEU A 382 -4.44 5.50 20.68
C LEU A 382 -4.18 4.18 21.40
N GLY A 383 -4.30 4.16 22.74
CA GLY A 383 -4.10 2.96 23.54
C GLY A 383 -5.07 1.84 23.15
N VAL A 384 -6.35 2.15 22.95
CA VAL A 384 -7.34 1.17 22.48
C VAL A 384 -7.03 0.71 21.05
N SER A 385 -6.64 1.61 20.15
CA SER A 385 -6.30 1.23 18.77
C SER A 385 -5.09 0.28 18.69
N ALA A 386 -4.05 0.53 19.48
CA ALA A 386 -2.86 -0.34 19.57
C ALA A 386 -3.18 -1.67 20.27
N PHE A 387 -4.07 -1.67 21.26
CA PHE A 387 -4.55 -2.92 21.86
C PHE A 387 -5.33 -3.77 20.85
N LEU A 388 -6.23 -3.15 20.07
CA LEU A 388 -6.99 -3.84 19.04
C LEU A 388 -6.08 -4.42 17.94
N SER A 389 -4.99 -3.72 17.58
CA SER A 389 -4.01 -4.24 16.62
C SER A 389 -3.29 -5.50 17.08
N CYS A 390 -2.97 -5.56 18.36
CA CYS A 390 -2.52 -6.78 19.02
C CYS A 390 -3.59 -7.89 18.99
N CYS A 391 -4.84 -7.58 19.38
CA CYS A 391 -5.89 -8.60 19.45
C CYS A 391 -6.18 -9.24 18.08
N TYR A 392 -6.35 -8.45 17.02
CA TYR A 392 -6.68 -9.00 15.72
C TYR A 392 -5.49 -9.73 15.07
N SER A 393 -4.25 -9.31 15.30
CA SER A 393 -3.08 -10.02 14.74
C SER A 393 -2.91 -11.39 15.39
N ILE A 394 -3.09 -11.48 16.71
CA ILE A 394 -3.09 -12.75 17.44
C ILE A 394 -4.28 -13.61 17.02
N TYR A 395 -5.47 -13.03 16.86
CA TYR A 395 -6.65 -13.75 16.37
C TYR A 395 -6.41 -14.39 15.00
N LEU A 396 -5.84 -13.64 14.07
CA LEU A 396 -5.53 -14.13 12.72
C LEU A 396 -4.53 -15.30 12.77
N TYR A 397 -3.50 -15.22 13.62
CA TYR A 397 -2.56 -16.31 13.81
C TYR A 397 -3.22 -17.53 14.47
N SER A 398 -3.94 -17.33 15.57
CA SER A 398 -4.50 -18.43 16.36
C SER A 398 -5.56 -19.22 15.60
N TYR A 399 -6.44 -18.54 14.87
CA TYR A 399 -7.52 -19.21 14.12
C TYR A 399 -7.01 -19.96 12.88
N THR A 400 -5.92 -19.51 12.24
CA THR A 400 -5.36 -20.23 11.07
C THR A 400 -4.43 -21.37 11.48
N GLN A 401 -3.60 -21.14 12.50
CA GLN A 401 -2.49 -22.03 12.83
C GLN A 401 -2.86 -23.08 13.88
N HIS A 402 -3.57 -22.69 14.95
CA HIS A 402 -3.92 -23.60 16.05
C HIS A 402 -5.23 -24.37 15.80
N GLY A 403 -5.43 -25.43 16.58
CA GLY A 403 -6.64 -26.26 16.56
C GLY A 403 -6.51 -27.54 15.74
N TYR A 404 -7.61 -28.29 15.67
CA TYR A 404 -7.71 -29.51 14.89
C TYR A 404 -7.95 -29.18 13.42
N LEU A 405 -7.34 -29.97 12.55
CA LEU A 405 -7.53 -29.89 11.10
C LEU A 405 -8.99 -30.19 10.74
N PHE A 406 -9.53 -29.44 9.79
CA PHE A 406 -10.83 -29.73 9.21
C PHE A 406 -10.77 -31.03 8.41
N GLY A 407 -11.63 -32.00 8.74
CA GLY A 407 -11.60 -33.35 8.15
C GLY A 407 -11.87 -33.43 6.64
N GLY A 408 -12.40 -32.36 6.02
CA GLY A 408 -12.57 -32.29 4.57
C GLY A 408 -11.30 -31.94 3.78
N ASN A 409 -10.24 -31.48 4.44
CA ASN A 409 -9.00 -31.05 3.77
C ASN A 409 -7.93 -32.15 3.80
N ASN A 410 -8.10 -33.19 2.98
CA ASN A 410 -7.21 -34.37 3.00
C ASN A 410 -6.02 -34.29 2.02
N LEU A 411 -5.96 -33.29 1.14
CA LEU A 411 -4.95 -33.21 0.07
C LEU A 411 -4.19 -31.88 0.11
N PHE A 412 -3.25 -31.75 1.04
CA PHE A 412 -2.33 -30.61 1.07
C PHE A 412 -1.05 -30.92 0.29
N LYS A 413 -0.79 -30.14 -0.76
CA LYS A 413 0.51 -30.15 -1.45
C LYS A 413 1.58 -29.54 -0.56
N ILE A 414 2.75 -30.17 -0.51
CA ILE A 414 3.95 -29.67 0.18
C ILE A 414 4.34 -28.28 -0.38
N ASN A 415 4.86 -27.42 0.48
CA ASN A 415 5.31 -26.06 0.12
C ASN A 415 6.45 -26.11 -0.91
N SER A 416 6.34 -25.29 -1.95
CA SER A 416 7.40 -25.12 -2.94
C SER A 416 8.48 -24.12 -2.48
N VAL A 417 9.71 -24.27 -2.98
CA VAL A 417 10.83 -23.35 -2.68
C VAL A 417 10.48 -21.90 -3.06
N ARG A 418 9.73 -21.73 -4.16
CA ARG A 418 9.22 -20.43 -4.61
C ARG A 418 8.44 -19.69 -3.52
N GLU A 419 7.59 -20.41 -2.79
CA GLU A 419 6.73 -19.82 -1.75
C GLU A 419 7.57 -19.29 -0.58
N TYR A 420 8.58 -20.05 -0.16
CA TYR A 420 9.49 -19.59 0.89
C TYR A 420 10.31 -18.39 0.44
N ILE A 421 10.85 -18.41 -0.78
CA ILE A 421 11.59 -17.27 -1.33
C ILE A 421 10.69 -16.02 -1.36
N LEU A 422 9.44 -16.16 -1.82
CA LEU A 422 8.51 -15.05 -1.88
C LEU A 422 8.28 -14.43 -0.50
N ILE A 423 7.96 -15.24 0.51
CA ILE A 423 7.68 -14.72 1.85
C ILE A 423 8.94 -14.14 2.48
N LEU A 424 10.09 -14.79 2.28
CA LEU A 424 11.38 -14.33 2.78
C LEU A 424 11.75 -12.96 2.17
N LEU A 425 11.44 -12.72 0.90
CA LEU A 425 11.63 -11.40 0.26
C LEU A 425 10.67 -10.31 0.78
N HIS A 426 9.58 -10.66 1.46
CA HIS A 426 8.76 -9.68 2.18
C HIS A 426 9.31 -9.40 3.59
N VAL A 427 9.68 -10.47 4.30
CA VAL A 427 10.13 -10.39 5.70
C VAL A 427 11.50 -9.74 5.83
N LEU A 428 12.45 -10.06 4.95
CA LEU A 428 13.82 -9.55 5.05
C LEU A 428 13.90 -8.02 4.95
N PRO A 429 13.34 -7.35 3.92
CA PRO A 429 13.42 -5.88 3.85
C PRO A 429 12.73 -5.23 5.05
N LEU A 430 11.59 -5.78 5.50
CA LEU A 430 10.84 -5.21 6.62
C LEU A 430 11.65 -5.20 7.93
N ASN A 431 12.38 -6.28 8.23
CA ASN A 431 13.13 -6.38 9.48
C ASN A 431 14.54 -5.75 9.38
N ILE A 432 15.18 -5.79 8.20
CA ILE A 432 16.57 -5.32 8.03
C ILE A 432 16.64 -3.80 7.93
N VAL A 433 15.67 -3.15 7.27
CA VAL A 433 15.74 -1.69 6.99
C VAL A 433 15.81 -0.84 8.26
N ILE A 434 15.31 -1.35 9.39
CA ILE A 434 15.37 -0.66 10.70
C ILE A 434 16.79 -0.38 11.15
N MET A 435 17.75 -1.25 10.79
CA MET A 435 19.17 -1.04 11.14
C MET A 435 19.75 0.23 10.50
N LYS A 436 19.09 0.78 9.48
CA LYS A 436 19.42 2.04 8.83
C LYS A 436 18.22 3.00 8.85
N SER A 437 17.53 3.07 10.00
CA SER A 437 16.40 3.99 10.19
C SER A 437 16.75 5.45 9.91
N ASP A 438 18.00 5.85 10.11
CA ASP A 438 18.46 7.24 9.95
C ASP A 438 18.13 7.82 8.57
N THR A 439 18.24 7.01 7.51
CA THR A 439 17.98 7.47 6.12
C THR A 439 16.52 7.73 5.85
N LEU A 440 15.61 7.16 6.65
CA LEU A 440 14.16 7.35 6.48
C LEU A 440 13.60 8.44 7.40
N ILE A 441 14.29 8.72 8.52
CA ILE A 441 13.84 9.69 9.52
C ILE A 441 14.22 11.11 9.10
N LEU A 442 15.41 11.29 8.53
CA LEU A 442 15.94 12.59 8.11
C LEU A 442 15.58 12.86 6.65
N TRP A 443 14.48 13.57 6.41
CA TRP A 443 13.99 13.84 5.03
C TRP A 443 13.16 15.11 4.85
N LEU A 444 12.88 15.82 5.95
CA LEU A 444 12.18 17.10 6.05
C LEU A 444 13.09 18.01 6.86
#